data_AF-A0A073CKB8-F1
#
_entry.id   AF-A0A073CKB8-F1
#
_cell.length_a   1.000
_cell.length_b   1.000
_cell.length_c   1.000
_cell.angle_alpha   90.00
_cell.angle_beta   90.00
_cell.angle_gamma   90.00
#
_symmetry.space_group_name_H-M   'P 1'
#
loop_
_entity.id
_entity.type
_entity.pdbx_description
1 polymer ?
#
loop_
_entity_poly.entity_id
_entity_poly.type
_entity_poly.pdbx_seq_one_letter_code
_entity_poly.pdbx_strand_id
1 'polypeptide(L)'
;MKIESITVQKFKRFDNLEVSFKNKTLQEVTNRFLILGDNGTGKTTLLQAIALPLALATKQRTTVYDFDWVGFLPGRFFAWGSPHIELEISFEDEELEATKSVAQRWYEAQPIEFRPQNFVEPGNNRLVKLILNGEYWKVGENNDQQERAQFQGRYYAQKLLNRDPSIRSEFSKLPGIFWFDQFRNLGSKPTPESGGDGFRETLLKSHLSRELGVCVNI
;
A
#
# COMPACT_ATOMS: atom_id res chain seq x y z
N MET A 1 -8.47 -5.64 1.58
CA MET A 1 -7.92 -5.51 0.24
C MET A 1 -7.03 -6.70 0.08
N LYS A 2 -7.20 -7.44 -1.00
CA LYS A 2 -6.51 -8.70 -1.24
C LYS A 2 -5.88 -8.66 -2.61
N ILE A 3 -4.71 -9.28 -2.76
CA ILE A 3 -4.08 -9.45 -4.05
C ILE A 3 -4.56 -10.78 -4.60
N GLU A 4 -5.20 -10.77 -5.76
CA GLU A 4 -5.69 -11.97 -6.43
C GLU A 4 -4.58 -12.63 -7.26
N SER A 5 -3.80 -11.80 -7.95
CA SER A 5 -2.74 -12.22 -8.84
C SER A 5 -1.71 -11.11 -9.03
N ILE A 6 -0.52 -11.51 -9.48
CA ILE A 6 0.54 -10.61 -9.94
C ILE A 6 1.18 -11.16 -11.21
N THR A 7 1.41 -10.28 -12.18
CA THR A 7 2.30 -10.51 -13.32
C THR A 7 3.48 -9.56 -13.23
N VAL A 8 4.69 -10.07 -13.39
CA VAL A 8 5.94 -9.31 -13.32
C VAL A 8 6.78 -9.61 -14.55
N GLN A 9 7.20 -8.57 -15.25
CA GLN A 9 8.08 -8.65 -16.41
C GLN A 9 9.21 -7.65 -16.30
N LYS A 10 10.41 -8.06 -16.72
CA LYS A 10 11.61 -7.20 -16.78
C LYS A 10 11.91 -6.47 -15.47
N PHE A 11 11.73 -7.15 -14.34
CA PHE A 11 11.96 -6.58 -13.01
C PHE A 11 12.97 -7.42 -12.22
N LYS A 12 14.20 -6.89 -12.08
CA LYS A 12 15.33 -7.54 -11.42
C LYS A 12 15.60 -8.93 -11.98
N ARG A 13 15.28 -9.99 -11.22
CA ARG A 13 15.54 -11.39 -11.58
C ARG A 13 14.44 -11.98 -12.47
N PHE A 14 13.27 -11.34 -12.55
CA PHE A 14 12.13 -11.88 -13.27
C PHE A 14 12.04 -11.27 -14.66
N ASP A 15 12.31 -12.09 -15.68
CA ASP A 15 12.01 -11.75 -17.07
C ASP A 15 10.50 -11.82 -17.32
N ASN A 16 9.86 -12.90 -16.85
CA ASN A 16 8.42 -13.09 -16.81
C ASN A 16 8.05 -14.00 -15.62
N LEU A 17 7.13 -13.57 -14.77
CA LEU A 17 6.61 -14.31 -13.63
C LEU A 17 5.11 -14.02 -13.49
N GLU A 18 4.32 -15.07 -13.30
CA GLU A 18 2.90 -14.97 -13.01
C GLU A 18 2.59 -15.79 -11.75
N VAL A 19 1.92 -15.18 -10.78
CA VAL A 19 1.53 -15.83 -9.52
C VAL A 19 0.08 -15.50 -9.23
N SER A 20 -0.73 -16.53 -8.99
CA SER A 20 -2.08 -16.39 -8.46
C SER A 20 -2.09 -16.73 -6.97
N PHE A 21 -2.78 -15.90 -6.19
CA PHE A 21 -3.03 -16.09 -4.75
C PHE A 21 -4.44 -16.62 -4.48
N LYS A 22 -5.20 -16.96 -5.52
CA LYS A 22 -6.48 -17.66 -5.41
C LYS A 22 -6.26 -19.10 -4.98
N ASN A 23 -7.06 -19.54 -4.01
CA ASN A 23 -7.16 -20.95 -3.68
C ASN A 23 -7.77 -21.70 -4.86
N LYS A 24 -7.05 -22.68 -5.43
CA LYS A 24 -7.51 -23.43 -6.61
C LYS A 24 -8.82 -24.20 -6.39
N THR A 25 -9.08 -24.62 -5.16
CA THR A 25 -10.26 -25.43 -4.80
C THR A 25 -11.45 -24.56 -4.45
N LEU A 26 -11.24 -23.55 -3.61
CA LEU A 26 -12.32 -22.69 -3.10
C LEU A 26 -12.61 -21.49 -4.03
N GLN A 27 -11.71 -21.19 -4.97
CA GLN A 27 -11.73 -19.97 -5.80
C GLN A 27 -11.73 -18.66 -4.98
N GLU A 28 -11.41 -18.75 -3.69
CA GLU A 28 -11.32 -17.63 -2.77
C GLU A 28 -9.90 -17.07 -2.71
N VAL A 29 -9.79 -15.75 -2.55
CA VAL A 29 -8.53 -15.07 -2.32
C VAL A 29 -8.21 -15.09 -0.82
N THR A 30 -7.05 -15.62 -0.45
CA THR A 30 -6.67 -15.73 0.95
C THR A 30 -6.23 -14.38 1.52
N ASN A 31 -6.60 -14.08 2.77
CA ASN A 31 -6.19 -12.86 3.48
C ASN A 31 -4.70 -12.81 3.85
N ARG A 32 -4.00 -13.95 3.73
CA ARG A 32 -2.62 -14.15 4.15
C ARG A 32 -1.96 -15.13 3.18
N PHE A 33 -0.74 -14.83 2.75
CA PHE A 33 0.06 -15.74 1.95
C PHE A 33 1.49 -15.78 2.49
N LEU A 34 2.17 -16.88 2.22
CA LEU A 34 3.55 -17.12 2.65
C LEU A 34 4.39 -17.43 1.41
N ILE A 35 5.46 -16.66 1.20
CA ILE A 35 6.42 -16.88 0.12
C ILE A 35 7.62 -17.63 0.69
N LEU A 36 7.81 -18.88 0.28
CA LEU A 36 8.94 -19.74 0.69
C LEU A 36 9.87 -20.02 -0.49
N GLY A 37 11.12 -20.34 -0.17
CA GLY A 37 12.14 -20.72 -1.14
C GLY A 37 13.54 -20.40 -0.64
N ASP A 38 14.55 -20.91 -1.34
CA ASP A 38 15.95 -20.77 -0.93
C ASP A 38 16.47 -19.33 -1.05
N ASN A 39 17.65 -19.07 -0.51
CA ASN A 39 18.28 -17.76 -0.62
C ASN A 39 18.57 -17.40 -2.08
N GLY A 40 18.30 -16.13 -2.42
CA GLY A 40 18.49 -15.61 -3.77
C GLY A 40 17.36 -15.90 -4.75
N THR A 41 16.38 -16.77 -4.46
CA THR A 41 15.29 -17.17 -5.40
C THR A 41 14.34 -16.04 -5.84
N GLY A 42 14.45 -14.84 -5.25
CA GLY A 42 13.67 -13.66 -5.64
C GLY A 42 12.47 -13.38 -4.74
N LYS A 43 12.36 -13.99 -3.55
CA LYS A 43 11.29 -13.72 -2.57
C LYS A 43 11.12 -12.22 -2.27
N THR A 44 12.22 -11.55 -1.93
CA THR A 44 12.22 -10.10 -1.68
C THR A 44 11.93 -9.31 -2.95
N THR A 45 12.37 -9.78 -4.12
CA THR A 45 12.04 -9.17 -5.41
C THR A 45 10.53 -9.22 -5.67
N LEU A 46 9.88 -10.34 -5.39
CA LEU A 46 8.43 -10.49 -5.54
C LEU A 46 7.68 -9.56 -4.57
N LEU A 47 8.11 -9.49 -3.31
CA LEU A 47 7.54 -8.55 -2.34
C LEU A 47 7.70 -7.09 -2.78
N GLN A 48 8.86 -6.72 -3.34
CA GLN A 48 9.08 -5.38 -3.89
C GLN A 48 8.18 -5.10 -5.10
N ALA A 49 8.00 -6.08 -5.98
CA ALA A 49 7.11 -5.97 -7.14
C ALA A 49 5.65 -5.75 -6.71
N ILE A 50 5.22 -6.37 -5.61
CA ILE A 50 3.91 -6.12 -5.02
C ILE A 50 3.85 -4.71 -4.38
N ALA A 51 4.83 -4.39 -3.53
CA ALA A 51 4.77 -3.22 -2.68
C ALA A 51 4.92 -1.89 -3.42
N LEU A 52 5.75 -1.85 -4.47
CA LEU A 52 6.02 -0.62 -5.22
C LEU A 52 4.77 -0.01 -5.87
N PRO A 53 4.00 -0.70 -6.72
CA PRO A 53 2.77 -0.15 -7.29
C PRO A 53 1.73 0.19 -6.22
N LEU A 54 1.61 -0.61 -5.15
CA LEU A 54 0.71 -0.32 -4.04
C LEU A 54 1.08 0.96 -3.29
N ALA A 55 2.38 1.21 -3.06
CA ALA A 55 2.85 2.42 -2.40
C ALA A 55 2.49 3.68 -3.19
N LEU A 56 2.52 3.59 -4.53
CA LEU A 56 2.09 4.65 -5.44
C LEU A 56 0.56 4.84 -5.39
N ALA A 57 -0.20 3.75 -5.54
CA ALA A 57 -1.66 3.79 -5.56
C ALA A 57 -2.27 4.30 -4.25
N THR A 58 -1.67 3.94 -3.11
CA THR A 58 -2.12 4.34 -1.76
C THR A 58 -1.61 5.72 -1.34
N LYS A 59 -0.89 6.44 -2.20
CA LYS A 59 -0.23 7.73 -1.90
C LYS A 59 0.74 7.69 -0.73
N GLN A 60 1.32 6.52 -0.43
CA GLN A 60 2.43 6.44 0.53
C GLN A 60 3.71 7.00 -0.07
N ARG A 61 3.90 6.81 -1.38
CA ARG A 61 5.01 7.36 -2.18
C ARG A 61 4.47 8.00 -3.45
N THR A 62 5.17 9.00 -3.97
CA THR A 62 4.73 9.74 -5.16
C THR A 62 5.40 9.20 -6.42
N THR A 63 6.67 8.83 -6.30
CA THR A 63 7.49 8.32 -7.40
C THR A 63 8.16 7.00 -7.04
N VAL A 64 8.62 6.28 -8.05
CA VAL A 64 9.43 5.06 -7.87
C VAL A 64 10.74 5.36 -7.11
N TYR A 65 11.25 6.59 -7.22
CA TYR A 65 12.48 7.01 -6.56
C TYR A 65 12.33 7.21 -5.05
N ASP A 66 11.12 7.47 -4.58
CA ASP A 66 10.82 7.61 -3.16
C ASP A 66 10.64 6.26 -2.45
N PHE A 67 10.68 5.16 -3.21
CA PHE A 67 10.44 3.83 -2.68
C PHE A 67 11.65 3.31 -1.88
N ASP A 68 11.64 3.58 -0.59
CA ASP A 68 12.63 3.09 0.35
C ASP A 68 12.31 1.66 0.81
N TRP A 69 12.97 0.68 0.18
CA TRP A 69 12.91 -0.72 0.54
C TRP A 69 14.30 -1.35 0.51
N VAL A 70 14.64 -2.15 1.52
CA VAL A 70 15.95 -2.81 1.62
C VAL A 70 16.29 -3.62 0.36
N GLY A 71 17.40 -3.28 -0.30
CA GLY A 71 17.82 -3.91 -1.56
C GLY A 71 17.07 -3.42 -2.81
N PHE A 72 16.23 -2.40 -2.69
CA PHE A 72 15.75 -1.60 -3.80
C PHE A 72 16.69 -0.41 -4.01
N LEU A 73 17.17 -0.26 -5.24
CA LEU A 73 18.02 0.85 -5.64
C LEU A 73 17.33 1.53 -6.83
N PRO A 74 16.76 2.75 -6.65
CA PRO A 74 16.03 3.42 -7.71
C PRO A 74 16.83 3.58 -9.01
N GLY A 75 18.13 3.89 -8.91
CA GLY A 75 19.02 4.02 -10.07
C GLY A 75 19.22 2.72 -10.87
N ARG A 76 18.79 1.56 -10.36
CA ARG A 76 18.81 0.27 -11.07
C ARG A 76 17.43 -0.18 -11.54
N PHE A 77 16.40 0.63 -11.36
CA PHE A 77 15.03 0.25 -11.69
C PHE A 77 14.87 -0.18 -13.16
N PHE A 78 15.55 0.52 -14.07
CA PHE A 78 15.55 0.23 -15.51
C PHE A 78 16.69 -0.70 -15.99
N ALA A 79 17.49 -1.28 -15.08
CA ALA A 79 18.68 -2.03 -15.48
C ALA A 79 18.37 -3.29 -16.32
N TRP A 80 17.12 -3.75 -16.31
CA TRP A 80 16.65 -4.94 -17.03
C TRP A 80 15.60 -4.61 -18.11
N GLY A 81 15.53 -3.35 -18.53
CA GLY A 81 14.51 -2.83 -19.44
C GLY A 81 13.43 -2.06 -18.69
N SER A 82 12.31 -1.75 -19.37
CA SER A 82 11.14 -1.12 -18.73
C SER A 82 10.37 -2.16 -17.93
N PRO A 83 10.35 -2.09 -16.59
CA PRO A 83 9.62 -3.05 -15.78
C PRO A 83 8.13 -2.95 -16.04
N HIS A 84 7.44 -4.08 -16.09
CA HIS A 84 5.99 -4.12 -16.17
C HIS A 84 5.46 -5.01 -15.06
N ILE A 85 4.68 -4.41 -14.17
CA ILE A 85 4.06 -5.10 -13.03
C ILE A 85 2.57 -4.85 -13.09
N GLU A 86 1.80 -5.92 -13.01
CA GLU A 86 0.35 -5.89 -12.96
C GLU A 86 -0.13 -6.62 -11.72
N LEU A 87 -1.02 -5.99 -10.97
CA LEU A 87 -1.69 -6.56 -9.81
C LEU A 87 -3.20 -6.57 -10.07
N GLU A 88 -3.84 -7.70 -9.83
CA GLU A 88 -5.29 -7.75 -9.66
C GLU A 88 -5.61 -7.72 -8.18
N ILE A 89 -6.44 -6.75 -7.81
CA ILE A 89 -6.71 -6.42 -6.40
C ILE A 89 -8.20 -6.47 -6.18
N SER A 90 -8.62 -7.25 -5.18
CA SER A 90 -9.99 -7.26 -4.71
C SER A 90 -10.19 -6.45 -3.44
N PHE A 91 -11.31 -5.73 -3.42
CA PHE A 91 -11.82 -4.96 -2.30
C PHE A 91 -13.08 -5.63 -1.74
N GLU A 92 -13.19 -5.64 -0.41
CA GLU A 92 -14.43 -6.04 0.24
C GLU A 92 -15.41 -4.85 0.27
N ASP A 93 -16.72 -5.13 0.29
CA ASP A 93 -17.74 -4.07 0.29
C ASP A 93 -17.58 -3.12 1.49
N GLU A 94 -17.25 -3.66 2.66
CA GLU A 94 -16.99 -2.87 3.86
C GLU A 94 -15.85 -1.87 3.63
N GLU A 95 -14.81 -2.26 2.89
CA GLU A 95 -13.66 -1.40 2.62
C GLU A 95 -13.98 -0.29 1.62
N LEU A 96 -14.79 -0.60 0.61
CA LEU A 96 -15.27 0.38 -0.37
C LEU A 96 -16.13 1.43 0.32
N GLU A 97 -17.09 1.00 1.13
CA GLU A 97 -18.00 1.90 1.85
C GLU A 97 -17.27 2.71 2.93
N ALA A 98 -16.35 2.09 3.67
CA ALA A 98 -15.50 2.81 4.62
C ALA A 98 -14.64 3.87 3.90
N THR A 99 -14.07 3.53 2.74
CA THR A 99 -13.23 4.47 1.96
C THR A 99 -14.04 5.66 1.47
N LYS A 100 -15.24 5.46 0.94
CA LYS A 100 -16.14 6.54 0.54
C LYS A 100 -16.53 7.43 1.71
N SER A 101 -16.95 6.83 2.82
CA SER A 101 -17.35 7.56 4.02
C SER A 101 -16.21 8.44 4.54
N VAL A 102 -15.00 7.89 4.64
CA VAL A 102 -13.81 8.62 5.11
C VAL A 102 -13.40 9.70 4.10
N ALA A 103 -13.47 9.44 2.79
CA ALA A 103 -13.16 10.42 1.76
C ALA A 103 -14.11 11.62 1.81
N GLN A 104 -15.40 11.37 1.98
CA GLN A 104 -16.42 12.41 2.11
C GLN A 104 -16.19 13.26 3.35
N ARG A 105 -15.95 12.64 4.52
CA ARG A 105 -15.59 13.36 5.75
C ARG A 105 -14.32 14.20 5.57
N TRP A 106 -13.31 13.66 4.87
CA TRP A 106 -12.07 14.37 4.59
C TRP A 106 -12.30 15.61 3.73
N TYR A 107 -13.17 15.51 2.73
CA TYR A 107 -13.55 16.62 1.86
C TYR A 107 -14.34 17.69 2.60
N GLU A 108 -15.36 17.31 3.38
CA GLU A 108 -16.20 18.22 4.15
C GLU A 108 -15.42 18.98 5.23
N ALA A 109 -14.44 18.31 5.86
CA ALA A 109 -13.56 18.89 6.87
C ALA A 109 -12.55 19.91 6.31
N GLN A 110 -12.44 20.09 4.99
CA GLN A 110 -11.63 21.15 4.41
C GLN A 110 -12.35 22.50 4.47
N PRO A 111 -11.65 23.60 4.84
CA PRO A 111 -12.20 24.95 4.68
C PRO A 111 -12.58 25.19 3.21
N ILE A 112 -13.65 25.95 2.98
CA ILE A 112 -14.24 26.16 1.64
C ILE A 112 -13.18 26.64 0.63
N GLU A 113 -12.29 27.55 1.05
CA GLU A 113 -11.21 28.11 0.25
C GLU A 113 -10.15 27.08 -0.19
N PHE A 114 -9.99 26.00 0.58
CA PHE A 114 -9.02 24.93 0.32
C PHE A 114 -9.66 23.62 -0.16
N ARG A 115 -10.97 23.62 -0.42
CA ARG A 115 -11.65 22.44 -0.97
C ARG A 115 -11.15 22.19 -2.40
N PRO A 116 -10.69 20.96 -2.71
CA PRO A 116 -10.32 20.64 -4.07
C PRO A 116 -11.54 20.77 -4.98
N GLN A 117 -11.45 21.58 -6.04
CA GLN A 117 -12.56 21.81 -6.96
C GLN A 117 -13.01 20.52 -7.68
N ASN A 118 -12.08 19.58 -7.85
CA ASN A 118 -12.31 18.29 -8.51
C ASN A 118 -12.17 17.16 -7.50
N PHE A 119 -13.00 17.16 -6.44
CA PHE A 119 -13.11 15.99 -5.59
C PHE A 119 -13.68 14.82 -6.40
N VAL A 120 -12.96 13.71 -6.40
CA VAL A 120 -13.39 12.47 -7.03
C VAL A 120 -13.77 11.51 -5.93
N GLU A 121 -15.04 11.12 -5.91
CA GLU A 121 -15.52 10.11 -4.98
C GLU A 121 -14.85 8.76 -5.28
N PRO A 122 -14.42 7.99 -4.26
CA PRO A 122 -13.94 6.64 -4.45
C PRO A 122 -14.98 5.75 -5.15
N GLY A 123 -14.52 4.96 -6.11
CA GLY A 123 -15.37 4.03 -6.86
C GLY A 123 -15.88 2.86 -6.01
N ASN A 124 -16.59 1.95 -6.67
CA ASN A 124 -17.17 0.75 -6.07
C ASN A 124 -16.77 -0.55 -6.79
N ASN A 125 -15.70 -0.52 -7.60
CA ASN A 125 -15.25 -1.69 -8.32
C ASN A 125 -14.57 -2.66 -7.36
N ARG A 126 -15.16 -3.85 -7.23
CA ARG A 126 -14.65 -4.91 -6.34
C ARG A 126 -13.33 -5.49 -6.82
N LEU A 127 -13.11 -5.55 -8.13
CA LEU A 127 -11.89 -6.06 -8.73
C LEU A 127 -11.27 -4.95 -9.57
N VAL A 128 -10.03 -4.61 -9.25
CA VAL A 128 -9.34 -3.49 -9.85
C VAL A 128 -7.93 -3.93 -10.25
N LYS A 129 -7.56 -3.58 -11.48
CA LYS A 129 -6.25 -3.87 -12.04
C LYS A 129 -5.32 -2.68 -11.83
N LEU A 130 -4.20 -2.87 -11.12
CA LEU A 130 -3.18 -1.86 -10.89
C LEU A 130 -1.94 -2.19 -11.70
N ILE A 131 -1.57 -1.31 -12.63
CA ILE A 131 -0.48 -1.52 -13.57
C ILE A 131 0.61 -0.48 -13.32
N LEU A 132 1.85 -0.92 -13.22
CA LEU A 132 3.06 -0.10 -13.25
C LEU A 132 3.88 -0.52 -14.49
N ASN A 133 4.04 0.40 -15.43
CA ASN A 133 4.85 0.22 -16.64
C ASN A 133 5.94 1.30 -16.69
N GLY A 134 7.17 0.90 -16.37
CA GLY A 134 8.24 1.84 -16.07
C GLY A 134 7.87 2.68 -14.85
N GLU A 135 7.94 4.00 -15.00
CA GLU A 135 7.54 4.95 -13.95
C GLU A 135 6.05 5.30 -13.98
N TYR A 136 5.37 4.99 -15.09
CA TYR A 136 3.97 5.29 -15.25
C TYR A 136 3.12 4.21 -14.60
N TRP A 137 2.20 4.61 -13.72
CA TRP A 137 1.22 3.70 -13.15
C TRP A 137 -0.20 4.15 -13.48
N LYS A 138 -1.09 3.18 -13.65
CA LYS A 138 -2.53 3.38 -13.89
C LYS A 138 -3.37 2.34 -13.18
N VAL A 139 -4.66 2.66 -13.07
CA VAL A 139 -5.67 1.76 -12.50
C VAL A 139 -6.75 1.50 -13.56
N GLY A 140 -7.14 0.25 -13.72
CA GLY A 140 -8.03 -0.18 -14.78
C GLY A 140 -7.45 0.05 -16.17
N GLU A 141 -8.29 -0.14 -17.20
CA GLU A 141 -7.89 0.08 -18.58
C GLU A 141 -7.69 1.56 -18.89
N ASN A 142 -8.59 2.40 -18.37
CA ASN A 142 -8.74 3.82 -18.71
C ASN A 142 -8.10 4.79 -17.71
N ASN A 143 -7.37 4.30 -16.70
CA ASN A 143 -6.81 5.13 -15.63
C ASN A 143 -7.87 5.88 -14.82
N ASP A 144 -8.92 5.15 -14.42
CA ASP A 144 -10.11 5.70 -13.77
C ASP A 144 -9.76 6.37 -12.44
N GLN A 145 -10.20 7.62 -12.26
CA GLN A 145 -9.89 8.41 -11.07
C GLN A 145 -10.65 7.91 -9.82
N GLN A 146 -11.87 7.38 -9.98
CA GLN A 146 -12.66 6.82 -8.89
C GLN A 146 -12.00 5.53 -8.39
N GLU A 147 -11.55 4.66 -9.29
CA GLU A 147 -10.79 3.45 -8.92
C GLU A 147 -9.48 3.81 -8.22
N ARG A 148 -8.76 4.85 -8.71
CA ARG A 148 -7.57 5.37 -8.03
C ARG A 148 -7.87 5.87 -6.62
N ALA A 149 -9.02 6.49 -6.41
CA ALA A 149 -9.44 6.99 -5.11
C ALA A 149 -9.81 5.85 -4.12
N GLN A 150 -10.18 4.65 -4.60
CA GLN A 150 -10.43 3.47 -3.74
C GLN A 150 -9.20 3.05 -2.93
N PHE A 151 -7.99 3.25 -3.45
CA PHE A 151 -6.75 2.91 -2.74
C PHE A 151 -6.38 3.90 -1.63
N GLN A 152 -7.04 5.06 -1.58
CA GLN A 152 -6.59 6.21 -0.78
C GLN A 152 -7.29 6.34 0.57
N GLY A 153 -8.11 5.36 0.96
CA GLY A 153 -8.88 5.41 2.22
C GLY A 153 -8.02 5.75 3.44
N ARG A 154 -6.89 5.06 3.63
CA ARG A 154 -5.95 5.34 4.74
C ARG A 154 -5.29 6.71 4.62
N TYR A 155 -5.00 7.17 3.40
CA TYR A 155 -4.46 8.51 3.19
C TYR A 155 -5.46 9.59 3.67
N TYR A 156 -6.74 9.46 3.32
CA TYR A 156 -7.79 10.37 3.78
C TYR A 156 -7.92 10.36 5.30
N ALA A 157 -7.99 9.18 5.91
CA ALA A 157 -8.06 9.03 7.37
C ALA A 157 -6.83 9.66 8.07
N GLN A 158 -5.65 9.47 7.52
CA GLN A 158 -4.41 10.02 8.08
C GLN A 158 -4.39 11.55 8.02
N LYS A 159 -4.92 12.15 6.95
CA LYS A 159 -5.09 13.61 6.85
C LYS A 159 -6.16 14.15 7.82
N LEU A 160 -7.15 13.33 8.16
CA LEU A 160 -8.21 13.66 9.11
C LEU A 160 -7.78 13.57 10.58
N LEU A 161 -6.83 12.69 10.93
CA LEU A 161 -6.45 12.40 12.32
C LEU A 161 -6.18 13.64 13.19
N ASN A 162 -5.62 14.71 12.60
CA ASN A 162 -5.31 15.93 13.34
C ASN A 162 -6.56 16.78 13.65
N ARG A 163 -7.65 16.62 12.89
CA ARG A 163 -8.90 17.38 13.02
C ARG A 163 -10.01 16.56 13.69
N ASP A 164 -10.07 15.28 13.39
CA ASP A 164 -11.07 14.34 13.91
C ASP A 164 -10.39 13.07 14.43
N PRO A 165 -10.11 12.99 15.74
CA PRO A 165 -9.54 11.80 16.35
C PRO A 165 -10.45 10.57 16.30
N SER A 166 -11.77 10.73 16.08
CA SER A 166 -12.71 9.61 16.02
C SER A 166 -12.44 8.71 14.80
N ILE A 167 -11.78 9.24 13.76
CA ILE A 167 -11.42 8.50 12.54
C ILE A 167 -10.52 7.29 12.81
N ARG A 168 -9.87 7.22 13.98
CA ARG A 168 -9.03 6.08 14.39
C ARG A 168 -9.76 4.74 14.30
N SER A 169 -11.06 4.69 14.63
CA SER A 169 -11.84 3.45 14.57
C SER A 169 -12.11 2.96 13.14
N GLU A 170 -12.00 3.83 12.13
CA GLU A 170 -12.24 3.43 10.73
C GLU A 170 -11.03 2.74 10.11
N PHE A 171 -9.82 2.88 10.68
CA PHE A 171 -8.61 2.28 10.11
C PHE A 171 -8.62 0.75 10.01
N SER A 172 -9.42 0.06 10.83
CA SER A 172 -9.60 -1.39 10.73
C SER A 172 -10.40 -1.81 9.51
N LYS A 173 -11.31 -0.93 9.03
CA LYS A 173 -12.18 -1.16 7.86
C LYS A 173 -11.58 -0.65 6.56
N LEU A 174 -10.55 0.21 6.63
CA LEU A 174 -9.93 0.78 5.44
C LEU A 174 -8.97 -0.20 4.76
N PRO A 175 -8.93 -0.21 3.42
CA PRO A 175 -8.07 -1.12 2.67
C PRO A 175 -6.61 -0.93 3.04
N GLY A 176 -5.89 -2.03 3.19
CA GLY A 176 -4.48 -2.03 3.52
C GLY A 176 -3.87 -3.41 3.33
N ILE A 177 -2.56 -3.44 3.08
CA ILE A 177 -1.77 -4.67 3.01
C ILE A 177 -0.64 -4.56 4.00
N PHE A 178 -0.52 -5.59 4.81
CA PHE A 178 0.56 -5.75 5.77
C PHE A 178 1.45 -6.89 5.32
N TRP A 179 2.75 -6.64 5.31
CA TRP A 179 3.75 -7.66 5.04
C TRP A 179 4.82 -7.66 6.13
N PHE A 180 5.39 -8.84 6.33
CA PHE A 180 6.53 -9.05 7.19
C PHE A 180 7.67 -9.63 6.34
N ASP A 181 8.86 -9.04 6.47
CA ASP A 181 10.08 -9.54 5.84
C ASP A 181 11.17 -9.65 6.91
N GLN A 182 11.82 -10.82 6.99
CA GLN A 182 12.84 -11.14 7.98
C GLN A 182 14.02 -10.15 7.95
N PHE A 183 14.34 -9.59 6.78
CA PHE A 183 15.44 -8.64 6.61
C PHE A 183 15.08 -7.19 6.98
N ARG A 184 13.81 -6.80 7.10
CA ARG A 184 13.43 -5.42 7.47
C ARG A 184 13.74 -5.08 8.92
N ASN A 185 13.63 -6.05 9.84
CA ASN A 185 13.85 -5.80 11.28
C ASN A 185 15.33 -5.79 11.67
N LEU A 186 16.22 -6.24 10.79
CA LEU A 186 17.67 -6.25 11.05
C LEU A 186 18.34 -4.91 10.64
N GLY A 187 17.73 -4.15 9.74
CA GLY A 187 18.24 -2.85 9.26
C GLY A 187 17.84 -1.64 10.13
N SER A 188 16.87 -1.80 11.03
CA SER A 188 16.48 -0.75 11.99
C SER A 188 17.48 -0.70 13.14
N LYS A 189 18.39 0.27 13.12
CA LYS A 189 19.16 0.60 14.32
C LYS A 189 18.17 1.02 15.42
N PRO A 190 18.15 0.40 16.61
CA PRO A 190 17.47 1.01 17.75
C PRO A 190 18.12 2.38 17.97
N THR A 191 17.31 3.44 17.95
CA THR A 191 17.74 4.77 18.40
C THR A 191 18.38 4.61 19.78
N PRO A 192 19.59 5.17 20.03
CA PRO A 192 20.20 5.09 21.34
C PRO A 192 19.30 5.81 22.35
N GLU A 193 18.96 5.09 23.41
CA GLU A 193 18.23 5.60 24.57
C GLU A 193 18.99 6.79 25.15
N SER A 194 18.51 8.01 24.89
CA SER A 194 18.83 9.17 25.73
C SER A 194 17.74 9.26 26.78
N GLY A 195 18.13 8.98 28.02
CA GLY A 195 17.25 8.94 29.18
C GLY A 195 16.53 10.27 29.44
N GLY A 196 15.30 10.17 29.94
CA GLY A 196 14.52 11.31 30.40
C GLY A 196 13.02 11.18 30.11
N ASP A 197 12.31 10.49 31.00
CA ASP A 197 10.93 10.79 31.42
C ASP A 197 9.85 11.09 30.35
N GLY A 198 9.75 10.24 29.31
CA GLY A 198 8.69 10.30 28.28
C GLY A 198 7.88 9.01 28.09
N PHE A 199 7.97 8.07 29.04
CA PHE A 199 7.69 6.65 28.80
C PHE A 199 6.22 6.27 28.53
N ARG A 200 5.25 7.16 28.76
CA ARG A 200 3.82 6.85 28.55
C ARG A 200 3.29 7.26 27.17
N GLU A 201 3.85 8.30 26.55
CA GLU A 201 3.35 8.80 25.26
C GLU A 201 3.91 8.04 24.06
N THR A 202 5.15 7.54 24.18
CA THR A 202 5.82 6.72 23.15
C THR A 202 5.21 5.32 23.04
N LEU A 203 4.69 4.78 24.14
CA LEU A 203 4.05 3.45 24.17
C LEU A 203 2.65 3.48 23.53
N LEU A 204 1.92 4.58 23.70
CA LEU A 204 0.67 4.83 23.00
C LEU A 204 0.89 5.01 21.49
N LYS A 205 1.94 5.75 21.07
CA LYS A 205 2.31 5.91 19.66
C LYS A 205 2.72 4.59 19.01
N SER A 206 3.44 3.72 19.72
CA SER A 206 3.88 2.42 19.18
C SER A 206 2.75 1.39 19.10
N HIS A 207 1.78 1.41 20.03
CA HIS A 207 0.58 0.58 19.94
C HIS A 207 -0.34 1.04 18.80
N LEU A 208 -0.56 2.35 18.66
CA LEU A 208 -1.28 2.91 17.51
C LEU A 208 -0.58 2.61 16.19
N SER A 209 0.76 2.59 16.14
CA SER A 209 1.52 2.22 14.93
C SER A 209 1.47 0.72 14.59
N ARG A 210 1.07 -0.14 15.53
CA ARG A 210 0.87 -1.58 15.28
C ARG A 210 -0.56 -1.91 14.89
N GLU A 211 -1.56 -1.19 15.41
CA GLU A 211 -2.98 -1.35 15.05
C GLU A 211 -3.36 -0.58 13.77
N LEU A 212 -2.79 0.61 13.57
CA LEU A 212 -2.79 1.28 12.28
C LEU A 212 -1.72 0.59 11.44
N GLY A 213 -2.08 -0.15 10.39
CA GLY A 213 -1.58 -0.01 9.00
C GLY A 213 -0.10 0.22 8.66
N VAL A 214 0.80 0.40 9.62
CA VAL A 214 1.84 1.42 9.57
C VAL A 214 3.11 0.72 10.04
N CYS A 215 3.68 -0.10 9.17
CA CYS A 215 5.13 -0.27 9.20
C CYS A 215 5.78 1.02 8.66
N VAL A 216 5.61 2.13 9.39
CA VAL A 216 6.43 3.33 9.26
C VAL A 216 7.75 3.04 9.95
N ASN A 217 8.83 3.27 9.23
CA ASN A 217 9.78 4.27 9.71
C ASN A 217 9.83 5.36 8.64
N ILE A 218 9.93 6.59 9.12
CA ILE A 218 9.77 7.90 8.47
C ILE A 218 10.26 7.93 7.01
#